data_AF-A0A7S2I2K3-F1
#
_entry.id   AF-A0A7S2I2K3-F1
#
_cell.length_a   1.000
_cell.length_b   1.000
_cell.length_c   1.000
_cell.angle_alpha   90.00
_cell.angle_beta   90.00
_cell.angle_gamma   90.00
#
_symmetry.space_group_name_H-M   'P 1'
#
loop_
_entity.id
_entity.type
_entity.pdbx_description
1 polymer ?
#
loop_
_entity_poly.entity_id
_entity_poly.type
_entity_poly.pdbx_seq_one_letter_code
_entity_poly.pdbx_strand_id
1 'polypeptide(L)'
;ALFDMQFKRIHEYKRQLLNCFYIIHRYLQIKEASPSQRAKFQKRVCLIGGKAAPAYVNAKTIIKLVGNISEVVNNDPDVSPYLKVGFVPNYSVTVAQYICPASDISEHISTAGTEASGTSNMKFVMNGGLIIGTMDGANIEIREEGGADTMFIFGCLEDEVPAIKEKATRGHYPIDPRMQRVFDVIRSGKFSCGDELAQQKFDGLIDKLCNITEAGTWEGDRYLLIHDFASYVEAQERVDKTYADKAKWASLSIQAASSMAQFSTDRTISEYAKVIWGVEPSPRPAPTRAA
;
A
#
# COMPACT_ATOMS: atom_id res chain seq x y z
N ALA A 1 -3.47 -14.93 10.74
CA ALA A 1 -2.57 -13.76 10.60
C ALA A 1 -3.35 -12.70 9.81
N LEU A 2 -3.03 -11.42 9.97
CA LEU A 2 -3.59 -10.35 9.14
C LEU A 2 -3.05 -10.47 7.71
N PHE A 3 -3.92 -10.51 6.72
CA PHE A 3 -3.55 -10.50 5.30
C PHE A 3 -3.52 -9.06 4.78
N ASP A 4 -2.30 -8.56 4.58
CA ASP A 4 -1.97 -7.19 4.20
C ASP A 4 -1.52 -7.13 2.74
N MET A 5 -2.21 -6.37 1.90
CA MET A 5 -2.17 -6.54 0.45
C MET A 5 -1.94 -5.24 -0.33
N GLN A 6 -0.90 -5.20 -1.15
CA GLN A 6 -0.65 -4.09 -2.07
C GLN A 6 -0.59 -4.56 -3.53
N PHE A 7 -1.74 -4.53 -4.22
CA PHE A 7 -1.88 -5.03 -5.59
C PHE A 7 -2.21 -3.91 -6.58
N LYS A 8 -1.21 -3.50 -7.36
CA LYS A 8 -1.31 -2.45 -8.38
C LYS A 8 -0.08 -2.44 -9.28
N ARG A 9 -0.07 -1.58 -10.32
CA ARG A 9 1.14 -1.35 -11.13
C ARG A 9 2.31 -0.94 -10.22
N ILE A 10 3.49 -1.50 -10.46
CA ILE A 10 4.69 -1.13 -9.71
C ILE A 10 5.23 0.18 -10.24
N HIS A 11 5.27 1.20 -9.39
CA HIS A 11 5.69 2.55 -9.76
C HIS A 11 6.09 3.32 -8.50
N GLU A 12 7.07 4.23 -8.61
CA GLU A 12 7.56 5.02 -7.48
C GLU A 12 6.44 5.81 -6.75
N TYR A 13 5.55 6.52 -7.47
CA TYR A 13 4.42 7.24 -6.85
C TYR A 13 3.37 6.35 -6.17
N LYS A 14 3.30 5.06 -6.52
CA LYS A 14 2.41 4.08 -5.87
C LYS A 14 2.99 3.54 -4.55
N ARG A 15 4.24 3.90 -4.28
CA ARG A 15 4.98 3.71 -3.02
C ARG A 15 5.01 2.27 -2.50
N GLN A 16 5.16 1.28 -3.38
CA GLN A 16 5.54 -0.07 -2.91
C GLN A 16 6.86 -0.06 -2.13
N LEU A 17 7.77 0.87 -2.46
CA LEU A 17 9.01 1.07 -1.74
C LEU A 17 8.78 1.56 -0.29
N LEU A 18 7.75 2.40 -0.04
CA LEU A 18 7.36 2.80 1.32
C LEU A 18 6.89 1.59 2.14
N ASN A 19 6.07 0.73 1.53
CA ASN A 19 5.65 -0.53 2.15
C ASN A 19 6.85 -1.44 2.45
N CYS A 20 7.80 -1.59 1.51
CA CYS A 20 9.05 -2.31 1.76
C CYS A 20 9.80 -1.77 2.99
N PHE A 21 9.92 -0.43 3.11
CA PHE A 21 10.59 0.18 4.26
C PHE A 21 9.88 -0.13 5.58
N TYR A 22 8.55 -0.08 5.60
CA TYR A 22 7.78 -0.48 6.78
C TYR A 22 7.93 -1.97 7.12
N ILE A 23 7.90 -2.86 6.12
CA ILE A 23 8.11 -4.30 6.33
C ILE A 23 9.49 -4.56 6.94
N ILE A 24 10.54 -3.87 6.46
CA ILE A 24 11.88 -3.96 7.02
C ILE A 24 11.93 -3.41 8.44
N HIS A 25 11.29 -2.26 8.70
CA HIS A 25 11.17 -1.72 10.05
C HIS A 25 10.54 -2.72 11.02
N ARG A 26 9.43 -3.35 10.61
CA ARG A 26 8.75 -4.39 11.39
C ARG A 26 9.63 -5.62 11.59
N TYR A 27 10.36 -6.05 10.56
CA TYR A 27 11.36 -7.14 10.68
C TYR A 27 12.38 -6.84 11.77
N LEU A 28 12.95 -5.62 11.78
CA LEU A 28 13.92 -5.20 12.79
C LEU A 28 13.32 -5.22 14.20
N GLN A 29 12.12 -4.67 14.37
CA GLN A 29 11.43 -4.68 15.67
C GLN A 29 11.19 -6.11 16.19
N ILE A 30 10.78 -7.04 15.34
CA ILE A 30 10.59 -8.44 15.74
C ILE A 30 11.93 -9.09 16.08
N LYS A 31 12.96 -8.85 15.27
CA LYS A 31 14.28 -9.45 15.46
C LYS A 31 14.95 -9.00 16.76
N GLU A 32 14.84 -7.72 17.09
CA GLU A 32 15.39 -7.10 18.30
C GLU A 32 14.60 -7.46 19.58
N ALA A 33 13.31 -7.81 19.45
CA ALA A 33 12.47 -8.15 20.59
C ALA A 33 12.88 -9.46 21.27
N SER A 34 12.71 -9.53 22.59
CA SER A 34 12.86 -10.78 23.35
C SER A 34 11.77 -11.79 22.95
N PRO A 35 11.95 -13.11 23.19
CA PRO A 35 10.95 -14.11 22.85
C PRO A 35 9.54 -13.83 23.39
N SER A 36 9.44 -13.30 24.62
CA SER A 36 8.16 -12.94 25.25
C SER A 36 7.49 -11.72 24.61
N GLN A 37 8.28 -10.77 24.10
CA GLN A 37 7.78 -9.60 23.36
C GLN A 37 7.34 -10.00 21.95
N ARG A 38 8.11 -10.87 21.26
CA ARG A 38 7.76 -11.39 19.93
C ARG A 38 6.37 -12.04 19.91
N ALA A 39 6.04 -12.80 20.96
CA ALA A 39 4.73 -13.45 21.11
C ALA A 39 3.53 -12.47 21.07
N LYS A 40 3.76 -11.17 21.32
CA LYS A 40 2.72 -10.12 21.32
C LYS A 40 2.55 -9.43 19.96
N PHE A 41 3.45 -9.65 19.00
CA PHE A 41 3.31 -9.05 17.68
C PHE A 41 2.09 -9.62 16.95
N GLN A 42 1.33 -8.73 16.32
CA GLN A 42 0.25 -9.15 15.44
C GLN A 42 0.84 -9.90 14.25
N LYS A 43 0.51 -11.19 14.13
CA LYS A 43 0.94 -12.04 13.01
C LYS A 43 0.43 -11.45 11.70
N ARG A 44 1.29 -11.27 10.71
CA ARG A 44 0.96 -10.62 9.43
C ARG A 44 1.56 -11.37 8.24
N VAL A 45 0.81 -11.40 7.14
CA VAL A 45 1.26 -11.86 5.82
C VAL A 45 1.14 -10.68 4.86
N CYS A 46 2.28 -10.11 4.46
CA CYS A 46 2.35 -8.97 3.54
C CYS A 46 2.53 -9.49 2.11
N LEU A 47 1.55 -9.25 1.25
CA LEU A 47 1.56 -9.65 -0.15
C LEU A 47 1.58 -8.43 -1.06
N ILE A 48 2.59 -8.36 -1.92
CA ILE A 48 2.72 -7.31 -2.93
C ILE A 48 2.57 -7.96 -4.30
N GLY A 49 1.81 -7.34 -5.21
CA GLY A 49 1.60 -7.89 -6.54
C GLY A 49 1.44 -6.79 -7.58
N GLY A 50 1.96 -7.02 -8.78
CA GLY A 50 1.93 -6.01 -9.83
C GLY A 50 2.82 -6.32 -11.00
N LYS A 51 2.82 -5.40 -11.97
CA LYS A 51 3.71 -5.42 -13.13
C LYS A 51 4.46 -4.10 -13.20
N ALA A 52 5.75 -4.17 -13.53
CA ALA A 52 6.57 -3.03 -13.88
C ALA A 52 6.63 -2.89 -15.41
N ALA A 53 6.72 -1.66 -15.91
CA ALA A 53 7.02 -1.45 -17.33
C ALA A 53 8.43 -1.99 -17.65
N PRO A 54 8.67 -2.60 -18.83
CA PRO A 54 9.91 -3.32 -19.11
C PRO A 54 11.19 -2.49 -18.96
N ALA A 55 11.15 -1.22 -19.36
CA ALA A 55 12.27 -0.29 -19.30
C ALA A 55 12.40 0.44 -17.95
N TYR A 56 11.46 0.26 -17.02
CA TYR A 56 11.45 1.00 -15.77
C TYR A 56 12.33 0.33 -14.72
N VAL A 57 13.60 0.75 -14.68
CA VAL A 57 14.64 0.18 -13.81
C VAL A 57 14.24 0.21 -12.34
N ASN A 58 13.85 1.37 -11.80
CA ASN A 58 13.47 1.50 -10.38
C ASN A 58 12.31 0.58 -10.01
N ALA A 59 11.26 0.49 -10.84
CA ALA A 59 10.14 -0.40 -10.59
C ALA A 59 10.56 -1.89 -10.57
N LYS A 60 11.46 -2.31 -11.47
CA LYS A 60 12.03 -3.67 -11.45
C LYS A 60 12.92 -3.91 -10.22
N THR A 61 13.69 -2.91 -9.80
CA THR A 61 14.49 -2.98 -8.58
C THR A 61 13.60 -3.13 -7.34
N ILE A 62 12.47 -2.44 -7.28
CA ILE A 62 11.48 -2.60 -6.19
C ILE A 62 10.94 -4.03 -6.17
N ILE A 63 10.58 -4.63 -7.31
CA ILE A 63 10.15 -6.05 -7.36
C ILE A 63 11.26 -6.98 -6.81
N LYS A 64 12.51 -6.75 -7.23
CA LYS A 64 13.67 -7.53 -6.73
C LYS A 64 13.86 -7.36 -5.23
N LEU A 65 13.68 -6.15 -4.69
CA LEU A 65 13.75 -5.87 -3.26
C LEU A 65 12.66 -6.64 -2.50
N VAL A 66 11.40 -6.63 -2.96
CA VAL A 66 10.32 -7.41 -2.32
C VAL A 66 10.67 -8.90 -2.28
N GLY A 67 11.17 -9.44 -3.40
CA GLY A 67 11.58 -10.85 -3.48
C GLY A 67 12.69 -11.19 -2.49
N ASN A 68 13.70 -10.34 -2.37
CA ASN A 68 14.78 -10.55 -1.42
C ASN A 68 14.34 -10.35 0.06
N ILE A 69 13.44 -9.39 0.34
CA ILE A 69 12.83 -9.24 1.68
C ILE A 69 12.08 -10.53 2.03
N SER A 70 11.29 -11.09 1.09
CA SER A 70 10.62 -12.37 1.26
C SER A 70 11.59 -13.50 1.62
N GLU A 71 12.71 -13.62 0.90
CA GLU A 71 13.73 -14.64 1.18
C GLU A 71 14.31 -14.51 2.60
N VAL A 72 14.69 -13.30 3.01
CA VAL A 72 15.27 -13.06 4.34
C VAL A 72 14.24 -13.28 5.44
N VAL A 73 13.07 -12.67 5.33
CA VAL A 73 12.04 -12.70 6.37
C VAL A 73 11.47 -14.10 6.56
N ASN A 74 11.17 -14.80 5.46
CA ASN A 74 10.47 -16.08 5.54
C ASN A 74 11.35 -17.23 6.06
N ASN A 75 12.68 -17.08 5.95
CA ASN A 75 13.68 -18.05 6.42
C ASN A 75 14.34 -17.66 7.76
N ASP A 76 14.03 -16.49 8.34
CA ASP A 76 14.51 -16.12 9.68
C ASP A 76 13.64 -16.83 10.76
N PRO A 77 14.19 -17.76 11.56
CA PRO A 77 13.40 -18.53 12.53
C PRO A 77 12.83 -17.66 13.66
N ASP A 78 13.45 -16.51 13.94
CA ASP A 78 12.98 -15.58 14.96
C ASP A 78 11.78 -14.74 14.49
N VAL A 79 11.65 -14.53 13.18
CA VAL A 79 10.71 -13.56 12.61
C VAL A 79 9.57 -14.22 11.85
N SER A 80 9.87 -15.28 11.09
CA SER A 80 8.92 -15.94 10.20
C SER A 80 7.63 -16.48 10.85
N PRO A 81 7.58 -16.83 12.16
CA PRO A 81 6.31 -17.16 12.83
C PRO A 81 5.35 -15.97 13.00
N TYR A 82 5.85 -14.74 12.85
CA TYR A 82 5.12 -13.49 13.10
C TYR A 82 4.94 -12.64 11.84
N LEU A 83 5.88 -12.71 10.90
CA LEU A 83 5.82 -11.96 9.65
C LEU A 83 6.19 -12.86 8.48
N LYS A 84 5.32 -12.91 7.48
CA LYS A 84 5.61 -13.50 6.16
C LYS A 84 5.45 -12.45 5.09
N VAL A 85 6.29 -12.51 4.06
CA VAL A 85 6.29 -11.56 2.94
C VAL A 85 6.28 -12.34 1.64
N GLY A 86 5.56 -11.87 0.61
CA GLY A 86 5.56 -12.52 -0.69
C GLY A 86 5.28 -11.56 -1.83
N PHE A 87 5.94 -11.79 -2.97
CA PHE A 87 5.56 -11.17 -4.23
C PHE A 87 4.70 -12.14 -5.04
N VAL A 88 3.46 -11.77 -5.35
CA VAL A 88 2.56 -12.60 -6.16
C VAL A 88 2.81 -12.31 -7.65
N PRO A 89 3.30 -13.30 -8.43
CA PRO A 89 3.66 -13.08 -9.82
C PRO A 89 2.41 -12.93 -10.71
N ASN A 90 2.59 -12.26 -11.85
CA ASN A 90 1.59 -12.14 -12.91
C ASN A 90 0.20 -11.70 -12.44
N TYR A 91 0.14 -10.66 -11.60
CA TYR A 91 -1.13 -10.07 -11.18
C TYR A 91 -2.01 -9.74 -12.40
N SER A 92 -3.24 -10.23 -12.35
CA SER A 92 -4.25 -10.22 -13.41
C SER A 92 -5.65 -10.27 -12.79
N VAL A 93 -6.71 -10.23 -13.61
CA VAL A 93 -8.09 -10.37 -13.12
C VAL A 93 -8.29 -11.68 -12.36
N THR A 94 -7.78 -12.79 -12.89
CA THR A 94 -7.87 -14.10 -12.24
C THR A 94 -7.21 -14.10 -10.86
N VAL A 95 -6.02 -13.49 -10.73
CA VAL A 95 -5.37 -13.37 -9.43
C VAL A 95 -6.18 -12.47 -8.50
N ALA A 96 -6.70 -11.34 -8.99
CA ALA A 96 -7.51 -10.41 -8.20
C ALA A 96 -8.77 -11.07 -7.61
N GLN A 97 -9.38 -12.02 -8.31
CA GLN A 97 -10.55 -12.76 -7.82
C GLN A 97 -10.26 -13.60 -6.56
N TYR A 98 -9.02 -13.99 -6.31
CA TYR A 98 -8.60 -14.66 -5.07
C TYR A 98 -8.11 -13.67 -4.03
N ILE A 99 -7.38 -12.64 -4.48
CA ILE A 99 -6.71 -11.67 -3.60
C ILE A 99 -7.72 -10.73 -2.95
N CYS A 100 -8.67 -10.16 -3.69
CA CYS A 100 -9.61 -9.20 -3.13
C CYS A 100 -10.47 -9.79 -2.00
N PRO A 101 -11.06 -10.99 -2.12
CA PRO A 101 -11.84 -11.60 -1.04
C PRO A 101 -11.02 -12.08 0.16
N ALA A 102 -9.71 -12.32 -0.02
CA ALA A 102 -8.83 -12.80 1.05
C ALA A 102 -8.14 -11.68 1.83
N SER A 103 -8.32 -10.42 1.44
CA SER A 103 -7.68 -9.26 2.07
C SER A 103 -8.37 -8.89 3.36
N ASP A 104 -7.63 -8.88 4.46
CA ASP A 104 -8.09 -8.18 5.67
C ASP A 104 -7.87 -6.67 5.50
N ILE A 105 -6.70 -6.27 5.02
CA ILE A 105 -6.35 -4.87 4.76
C ILE A 105 -5.63 -4.70 3.41
N SER A 106 -5.91 -3.60 2.71
CA SER A 106 -5.28 -3.24 1.44
C SER A 106 -4.61 -1.87 1.45
N GLU A 107 -3.45 -1.79 0.78
CA GLU A 107 -2.54 -0.65 0.77
C GLU A 107 -2.82 0.29 -0.42
N HIS A 108 -3.44 1.43 -0.13
CA HIS A 108 -3.77 2.50 -1.07
C HIS A 108 -2.99 3.77 -0.79
N ILE A 109 -1.67 3.61 -0.83
CA ILE A 109 -0.69 4.55 -0.29
C ILE A 109 0.04 5.38 -1.34
N SER A 110 -0.63 5.82 -2.41
CA SER A 110 0.04 6.71 -3.38
C SER A 110 0.35 8.07 -2.75
N THR A 111 1.30 8.82 -3.30
CA THR A 111 1.53 10.21 -2.85
C THR A 111 0.24 11.02 -3.08
N ALA A 112 -0.19 11.83 -2.12
CA ALA A 112 -1.42 12.61 -2.27
C ALA A 112 -1.39 13.50 -3.52
N GLY A 113 -2.50 13.53 -4.27
CA GLY A 113 -2.62 14.26 -5.54
C GLY A 113 -2.12 13.50 -6.78
N THR A 114 -1.79 12.21 -6.66
CA THR A 114 -1.27 11.42 -7.80
C THR A 114 -2.23 10.37 -8.35
N GLU A 115 -3.27 10.00 -7.59
CA GLU A 115 -4.34 9.12 -8.05
C GLU A 115 -5.58 9.93 -8.43
N ALA A 116 -6.05 9.76 -9.67
CA ALA A 116 -7.35 10.32 -10.06
C ALA A 116 -8.53 9.59 -9.43
N SER A 117 -8.39 8.28 -9.13
CA SER A 117 -9.45 7.44 -8.57
C SER A 117 -8.82 6.19 -7.94
N GLY A 118 -9.19 4.98 -8.37
CA GLY A 118 -8.62 3.72 -7.88
C GLY A 118 -9.68 2.64 -7.74
N THR A 119 -9.93 1.86 -8.80
CA THR A 119 -11.01 0.85 -8.78
C THR A 119 -10.68 -0.40 -7.98
N SER A 120 -9.40 -0.68 -7.67
CA SER A 120 -9.07 -1.78 -6.76
C SER A 120 -9.44 -1.47 -5.32
N ASN A 121 -9.37 -0.21 -4.91
CA ASN A 121 -9.79 0.27 -3.58
C ASN A 121 -11.23 -0.17 -3.32
N MET A 122 -12.10 0.11 -4.29
CA MET A 122 -13.52 -0.25 -4.25
C MET A 122 -13.72 -1.77 -4.12
N LYS A 123 -12.96 -2.57 -4.89
CA LYS A 123 -13.07 -4.04 -4.89
C LYS A 123 -12.68 -4.65 -3.54
N PHE A 124 -11.62 -4.15 -2.91
CA PHE A 124 -11.20 -4.64 -1.60
C PHE A 124 -12.28 -4.35 -0.55
N VAL A 125 -12.80 -3.13 -0.51
CA VAL A 125 -13.82 -2.73 0.47
C VAL A 125 -15.14 -3.45 0.24
N MET A 126 -15.58 -3.64 -1.01
CA MET A 126 -16.76 -4.46 -1.34
C MET A 126 -16.66 -5.90 -0.82
N ASN A 127 -15.45 -6.41 -0.60
CA ASN A 127 -15.20 -7.75 -0.05
C ASN A 127 -14.90 -7.74 1.46
N GLY A 128 -15.08 -6.60 2.15
CA GLY A 128 -14.84 -6.46 3.58
C GLY A 128 -13.39 -6.18 3.98
N GLY A 129 -12.48 -6.02 3.01
CA GLY A 129 -11.12 -5.56 3.29
C GLY A 129 -11.11 -4.08 3.68
N LEU A 130 -10.40 -3.72 4.75
CA LEU A 130 -10.22 -2.33 5.15
C LEU A 130 -9.07 -1.68 4.38
N ILE A 131 -9.02 -0.35 4.33
CA ILE A 131 -7.95 0.39 3.64
C ILE A 131 -7.01 1.03 4.65
N ILE A 132 -5.71 0.91 4.40
CA ILE A 132 -4.70 1.87 4.85
C ILE A 132 -4.26 2.69 3.64
N GLY A 133 -4.26 4.02 3.76
CA GLY A 133 -4.10 4.88 2.59
C GLY A 133 -3.89 6.35 2.90
N THR A 134 -3.56 7.09 1.85
CA THR A 134 -3.54 8.56 1.84
C THR A 134 -4.92 9.12 1.49
N MET A 135 -5.14 10.40 1.79
CA MET A 135 -6.29 11.15 1.25
C MET A 135 -6.04 11.49 -0.23
N ASP A 136 -6.22 10.48 -1.10
CA ASP A 136 -5.92 10.56 -2.53
C ASP A 136 -6.90 9.71 -3.35
N GLY A 137 -7.30 10.21 -4.51
CA GLY A 137 -8.21 9.53 -5.43
C GLY A 137 -9.47 8.95 -4.76
N ALA A 138 -9.79 7.69 -5.08
CA ALA A 138 -11.02 7.04 -4.60
C ALA A 138 -11.05 6.82 -3.07
N ASN A 139 -9.92 6.97 -2.36
CA ASN A 139 -9.93 6.87 -0.89
C ASN A 139 -10.79 7.96 -0.24
N ILE A 140 -10.87 9.14 -0.88
CA ILE A 140 -11.65 10.28 -0.38
C ILE A 140 -13.14 9.91 -0.36
N GLU A 141 -13.69 9.55 -1.53
CA GLU A 141 -15.09 9.15 -1.67
C GLU A 141 -15.42 7.90 -0.82
N ILE A 142 -14.53 6.89 -0.78
CA ILE A 142 -14.77 5.68 0.02
C ILE A 142 -14.87 6.03 1.52
N ARG A 143 -14.04 6.96 2.00
CA ARG A 143 -14.07 7.42 3.38
C ARG A 143 -15.33 8.22 3.68
N GLU A 144 -15.79 9.04 2.74
CA GLU A 144 -17.02 9.82 2.88
C GLU A 144 -18.24 8.91 3.05
N GLU A 145 -18.33 7.84 2.24
CA GLU A 145 -19.42 6.85 2.33
C GLU A 145 -19.30 5.93 3.55
N GLY A 146 -18.09 5.44 3.86
CA GLY A 146 -17.86 4.46 4.93
C GLY A 146 -17.78 5.06 6.33
N GLY A 147 -17.48 6.35 6.44
CA GLY A 147 -17.18 7.04 7.69
C GLY A 147 -15.72 6.90 8.11
N ALA A 148 -15.23 7.90 8.86
CA ALA A 148 -13.80 8.07 9.14
C ALA A 148 -13.12 6.88 9.84
N ASP A 149 -13.86 6.10 10.62
CA ASP A 149 -13.33 4.97 11.39
C ASP A 149 -13.09 3.70 10.54
N THR A 150 -13.62 3.65 9.31
CA THR A 150 -13.49 2.49 8.43
C THR A 150 -12.19 2.46 7.62
N MET A 151 -11.35 3.51 7.73
CA MET A 151 -10.08 3.61 7.02
C MET A 151 -8.95 4.08 7.94
N PHE A 152 -7.75 3.57 7.69
CA PHE A 152 -6.53 3.97 8.38
C PHE A 152 -5.78 5.01 7.52
N ILE A 153 -6.18 6.27 7.65
CA ILE A 153 -5.57 7.38 6.89
C ILE A 153 -4.24 7.83 7.50
N PHE A 154 -3.26 8.16 6.66
CA PHE A 154 -1.98 8.77 7.04
C PHE A 154 -1.42 9.65 5.91
N GLY A 155 -0.27 10.28 6.18
CA GLY A 155 0.47 11.08 5.22
C GLY A 155 -0.06 12.50 5.09
N CYS A 156 0.64 13.30 4.27
CA CYS A 156 0.20 14.65 3.96
C CYS A 156 -1.05 14.67 3.06
N LEU A 157 -1.76 15.79 3.07
CA LEU A 157 -2.80 16.14 2.12
C LEU A 157 -2.19 16.72 0.82
N GLU A 158 -2.97 16.73 -0.26
CA GLU A 158 -2.53 17.24 -1.57
C GLU A 158 -2.12 18.72 -1.50
N ASP A 159 -2.87 19.55 -0.78
CA ASP A 159 -2.63 20.99 -0.63
C ASP A 159 -1.40 21.31 0.22
N GLU A 160 -0.90 20.34 1.00
CA GLU A 160 0.34 20.46 1.78
C GLU A 160 1.60 20.16 0.95
N VAL A 161 1.48 19.42 -0.15
CA VAL A 161 2.61 18.98 -1.00
C VAL A 161 3.48 20.16 -1.48
N PRO A 162 2.94 21.30 -1.95
CA PRO A 162 3.75 22.44 -2.36
C PRO A 162 4.61 23.03 -1.24
N ALA A 163 4.08 23.10 -0.02
CA ALA A 163 4.81 23.62 1.15
C ALA A 163 5.90 22.64 1.61
N ILE A 164 5.63 21.34 1.55
CA ILE A 164 6.61 20.29 1.85
C ILE A 164 7.75 20.34 0.84
N LYS A 165 7.44 20.46 -0.45
CA LYS A 165 8.42 20.67 -1.53
C LYS A 165 9.31 21.87 -1.28
N GLU A 166 8.73 22.99 -0.88
CA GLU A 166 9.47 24.21 -0.60
C GLU A 166 10.43 24.01 0.58
N LYS A 167 9.98 23.38 1.68
CA LYS A 167 10.82 23.07 2.85
C LYS A 167 11.98 22.13 2.48
N ALA A 168 11.69 21.06 1.72
CA ALA A 168 12.68 20.12 1.22
C ALA A 168 13.73 20.80 0.31
N THR A 169 13.30 21.75 -0.52
CA THR A 169 14.20 22.52 -1.39
C THR A 169 15.11 23.47 -0.60
N ARG A 170 14.72 23.88 0.62
CA ARG A 170 15.48 24.76 1.52
C ARG A 170 16.36 24.01 2.54
N GLY A 171 16.60 22.71 2.33
CA GLY A 171 17.50 21.90 3.16
C GLY A 171 16.92 21.44 4.52
N HIS A 172 15.65 21.72 4.80
CA HIS A 172 15.01 21.35 6.06
C HIS A 172 14.07 20.15 5.85
N TYR A 173 14.62 18.95 5.87
CA TYR A 173 13.86 17.72 5.64
C TYR A 173 14.45 16.52 6.41
N PRO A 174 14.14 16.43 7.72
CA PRO A 174 14.73 15.43 8.59
C PRO A 174 14.25 14.03 8.20
N ILE A 175 15.18 13.07 8.24
CA ILE A 175 14.87 11.65 8.11
C ILE A 175 14.53 11.10 9.49
N ASP A 176 13.37 10.43 9.62
CA ASP A 176 12.99 9.76 10.86
C ASP A 176 14.05 8.71 11.26
N PRO A 177 14.51 8.66 12.53
CA PRO A 177 15.52 7.70 12.97
C PRO A 177 15.14 6.23 12.71
N ARG A 178 13.86 5.89 12.71
CA ARG A 178 13.35 4.55 12.36
C ARG A 178 13.60 4.25 10.89
N MET A 179 13.49 5.25 10.00
CA MET A 179 13.78 5.10 8.58
C MET A 179 15.28 5.03 8.32
N GLN A 180 16.09 5.81 9.06
CA GLN A 180 17.55 5.73 8.97
C GLN A 180 18.04 4.31 9.24
N ARG A 181 17.51 3.65 10.28
CA ARG A 181 17.80 2.23 10.57
C ARG A 181 17.45 1.29 9.42
N VAL A 182 16.33 1.54 8.73
CA VAL A 182 15.92 0.77 7.54
C VAL A 182 16.93 0.95 6.41
N PHE A 183 17.39 2.18 6.17
CA PHE A 183 18.41 2.46 5.17
C PHE A 183 19.74 1.77 5.52
N ASP A 184 20.16 1.84 6.77
CA ASP A 184 21.42 1.27 7.23
C ASP A 184 21.44 -0.26 7.04
N VAL A 185 20.34 -0.97 7.36
CA VAL A 185 20.28 -2.43 7.17
C VAL A 185 20.20 -2.85 5.70
N ILE A 186 19.60 -2.03 4.82
CA ILE A 186 19.64 -2.29 3.38
C ILE A 186 21.06 -2.10 2.84
N ARG A 187 21.73 -1.00 3.25
CA ARG A 187 23.13 -0.70 2.89
C ARG A 187 24.12 -1.74 3.43
N SER A 188 23.79 -2.41 4.52
CA SER A 188 24.65 -3.44 5.11
C SER A 188 24.71 -4.76 4.31
N GLY A 189 24.01 -4.90 3.18
CA GLY A 189 23.96 -6.17 2.45
C GLY A 189 22.87 -7.14 2.88
N LYS A 190 22.14 -6.88 3.98
CA LYS A 190 21.24 -7.87 4.59
C LYS A 190 20.19 -8.39 3.62
N PHE A 191 19.63 -7.50 2.81
CA PHE A 191 18.58 -7.82 1.84
C PHE A 191 19.11 -8.06 0.44
N SER A 192 20.43 -8.18 0.23
CA SER A 192 21.00 -8.46 -1.08
C SER A 192 21.12 -9.95 -1.38
N CYS A 193 21.02 -10.80 -0.36
CA CYS A 193 21.07 -12.26 -0.52
C CYS A 193 22.33 -12.72 -1.29
N GLY A 194 23.46 -12.04 -1.08
CA GLY A 194 24.73 -12.31 -1.78
C GLY A 194 24.83 -11.80 -3.23
N ASP A 195 23.81 -11.09 -3.74
CA ASP A 195 23.80 -10.50 -5.07
C ASP A 195 24.32 -9.06 -5.04
N GLU A 196 25.59 -8.86 -5.41
CA GLU A 196 26.25 -7.54 -5.42
C GLU A 196 25.57 -6.54 -6.36
N LEU A 197 25.02 -7.01 -7.48
CA LEU A 197 24.32 -6.14 -8.42
C LEU A 197 22.97 -5.68 -7.86
N ALA A 198 22.29 -6.55 -7.08
CA ALA A 198 21.11 -6.15 -6.33
C ALA A 198 21.47 -5.12 -5.26
N GLN A 199 22.57 -5.32 -4.51
CA GLN A 199 23.06 -4.37 -3.51
C GLN A 199 23.26 -2.98 -4.11
N GLN A 200 24.05 -2.87 -5.20
CA GLN A 200 24.29 -1.60 -5.88
C GLN A 200 23.00 -0.90 -6.31
N LYS A 201 21.99 -1.66 -6.74
CA LYS A 201 20.69 -1.09 -7.14
C LYS A 201 19.86 -0.63 -5.92
N PHE A 202 19.94 -1.32 -4.80
CA PHE A 202 19.26 -0.93 -3.57
C PHE A 202 19.89 0.30 -2.95
N ASP A 203 21.23 0.37 -2.92
CA ASP A 203 21.96 1.57 -2.56
C ASP A 203 21.55 2.73 -3.45
N GLY A 204 21.49 2.52 -4.78
CA GLY A 204 21.01 3.53 -5.72
C GLY A 204 19.57 4.01 -5.48
N LEU A 205 18.67 3.20 -4.90
CA LEU A 205 17.33 3.65 -4.50
C LEU A 205 17.39 4.55 -3.26
N ILE A 206 18.15 4.16 -2.24
CA ILE A 206 18.31 4.93 -1.00
C ILE A 206 19.06 6.22 -1.25
N ASP A 207 20.15 6.11 -2.01
CA ASP A 207 20.97 7.23 -2.43
C ASP A 207 20.09 8.26 -3.10
N LYS A 208 19.26 7.91 -4.10
CA LYS A 208 18.29 8.86 -4.68
C LYS A 208 17.45 9.60 -3.64
N LEU A 209 16.96 8.94 -2.60
CA LEU A 209 16.19 9.58 -1.53
C LEU A 209 17.05 10.50 -0.63
N CYS A 210 18.36 10.24 -0.54
CA CYS A 210 19.30 10.88 0.39
C CYS A 210 20.33 11.83 -0.28
N ASN A 211 20.35 11.92 -1.60
CA ASN A 211 21.47 12.42 -2.41
C ASN A 211 21.37 13.93 -2.72
N ILE A 212 22.40 14.79 -2.62
CA ILE A 212 23.84 14.53 -2.38
C ILE A 212 24.59 15.75 -1.77
N THR A 213 23.98 16.54 -0.88
CA THR A 213 24.74 17.52 -0.06
C THR A 213 24.07 17.78 1.28
N GLU A 214 22.75 17.63 1.34
CA GLU A 214 21.95 17.57 2.56
C GLU A 214 20.87 16.50 2.31
N ALA A 215 20.54 15.71 3.34
CA ALA A 215 19.43 14.77 3.25
C ALA A 215 18.14 15.52 2.91
N GLY A 216 17.35 14.98 1.96
CA GLY A 216 15.99 15.46 1.73
C GLY A 216 15.81 16.64 0.79
N THR A 217 16.47 16.63 -0.37
CA THR A 217 16.05 17.50 -1.48
C THR A 217 14.79 16.94 -2.15
N TRP A 218 13.90 17.83 -2.62
CA TRP A 218 12.66 17.45 -3.30
C TRP A 218 12.87 16.52 -4.51
N GLU A 219 13.98 16.67 -5.22
CA GLU A 219 14.29 15.82 -6.38
C GLU A 219 14.54 14.36 -5.98
N GLY A 220 15.06 14.13 -4.78
CA GLY A 220 15.28 12.79 -4.24
C GLY A 220 14.02 12.13 -3.72
N ASP A 221 13.27 12.83 -2.87
CA ASP A 221 12.04 12.31 -2.24
C ASP A 221 10.75 12.91 -2.81
N ARG A 222 10.68 13.05 -4.14
CA ARG A 222 9.53 13.64 -4.85
C ARG A 222 8.19 12.98 -4.52
N TYR A 223 8.22 11.72 -4.11
CA TYR A 223 7.03 10.95 -3.74
C TYR A 223 6.79 10.88 -2.23
N LEU A 224 7.53 11.67 -1.43
CA LEU A 224 7.29 11.86 0.00
C LEU A 224 7.35 10.54 0.80
N LEU A 225 8.28 9.65 0.46
CA LEU A 225 8.51 8.41 1.20
C LEU A 225 9.11 8.73 2.57
N ILE A 226 10.06 9.67 2.65
CA ILE A 226 10.68 10.06 3.92
C ILE A 226 9.67 10.83 4.78
N HIS A 227 8.98 11.81 4.18
CA HIS A 227 8.02 12.63 4.91
C HIS A 227 6.90 11.78 5.54
N ASP A 228 6.30 10.88 4.77
CA ASP A 228 5.12 10.15 5.26
C ASP A 228 5.48 8.90 6.08
N PHE A 229 6.75 8.48 6.13
CA PHE A 229 7.15 7.23 6.79
C PHE A 229 6.71 7.16 8.26
N ALA A 230 6.90 8.23 9.03
CA ALA A 230 6.54 8.27 10.44
C ALA A 230 5.03 8.04 10.64
N SER A 231 4.21 8.80 9.92
CA SER A 231 2.74 8.69 10.00
C SER A 231 2.23 7.35 9.46
N TYR A 232 2.93 6.75 8.49
CA TYR A 232 2.62 5.41 7.98
C TYR A 232 2.86 4.33 9.03
N VAL A 233 4.00 4.39 9.75
CA VAL A 233 4.29 3.47 10.86
C VAL A 233 3.23 3.58 11.94
N GLU A 234 2.85 4.80 12.34
CA GLU A 234 1.80 5.04 13.34
C GLU A 234 0.43 4.52 12.87
N ALA A 235 0.09 4.66 11.59
CA ALA A 235 -1.14 4.10 11.04
C ALA A 235 -1.14 2.57 11.08
N GLN A 236 -0.01 1.94 10.80
CA GLN A 236 0.14 0.49 10.91
C GLN A 236 0.04 -0.01 12.35
N GLU A 237 0.52 0.75 13.33
CA GLU A 237 0.31 0.45 14.75
C GLU A 237 -1.18 0.51 15.12
N ARG A 238 -1.92 1.49 14.58
CA ARG A 238 -3.40 1.55 14.72
C ARG A 238 -4.07 0.35 14.08
N VAL A 239 -3.60 -0.12 12.93
CA VAL A 239 -4.10 -1.34 12.27
C VAL A 239 -3.91 -2.54 13.19
N ASP A 240 -2.70 -2.76 13.70
CA ASP A 240 -2.41 -3.89 14.59
C ASP A 240 -3.28 -3.87 15.85
N LYS A 241 -3.39 -2.71 16.50
CA LYS A 241 -4.22 -2.54 17.70
C LYS A 241 -5.69 -2.82 17.41
N THR A 242 -6.19 -2.38 16.26
CA THR A 242 -7.60 -2.57 15.89
C THR A 242 -7.87 -4.02 15.49
N TYR A 243 -6.97 -4.66 14.75
CA TYR A 243 -7.11 -6.06 14.34
C TYR A 243 -6.99 -7.05 15.52
N ALA A 244 -6.34 -6.66 16.62
CA ALA A 244 -6.32 -7.45 17.85
C ALA A 244 -7.73 -7.58 18.47
N ASP A 245 -8.59 -6.57 18.31
CA ASP A 245 -10.01 -6.64 18.65
C ASP A 245 -10.83 -7.15 17.46
N LYS A 246 -11.08 -8.46 17.45
CA LYS A 246 -11.78 -9.13 16.34
C LYS A 246 -13.22 -8.67 16.15
N ALA A 247 -13.92 -8.35 17.23
CA ALA A 247 -15.30 -7.89 17.14
C ALA A 247 -15.34 -6.49 16.52
N LYS A 248 -14.46 -5.59 16.97
CA LYS A 248 -14.33 -4.26 16.39
C LYS A 248 -13.92 -4.31 14.92
N TRP A 249 -12.92 -5.11 14.56
CA TRP A 249 -12.48 -5.24 13.17
C TRP A 249 -13.61 -5.75 12.26
N ALA A 250 -14.33 -6.79 12.69
CA ALA A 250 -15.45 -7.33 11.93
C ALA A 250 -16.58 -6.29 11.75
N SER A 251 -16.88 -5.52 12.79
CA SER A 251 -17.87 -4.43 12.71
C SER A 251 -17.47 -3.38 11.67
N LEU A 252 -16.20 -2.94 11.67
CA LEU A 252 -15.71 -1.97 10.70
C LEU A 252 -15.70 -2.53 9.28
N SER A 253 -15.29 -3.79 9.11
CA SER A 253 -15.31 -4.51 7.83
C SER A 253 -16.72 -4.58 7.23
N ILE A 254 -17.72 -4.96 8.04
CA ILE A 254 -19.13 -5.02 7.61
C ILE A 254 -19.64 -3.63 7.26
N GLN A 255 -19.34 -2.61 8.08
CA GLN A 255 -19.74 -1.24 7.82
C GLN A 255 -19.17 -0.74 6.49
N ALA A 256 -17.86 -0.91 6.28
CA ALA A 256 -17.17 -0.49 5.07
C ALA A 256 -17.74 -1.19 3.83
N ALA A 257 -17.96 -2.51 3.87
CA ALA A 257 -18.56 -3.23 2.76
C ALA A 257 -19.99 -2.76 2.45
N SER A 258 -20.76 -2.45 3.48
CA SER A 258 -22.16 -2.03 3.35
C SER A 258 -22.30 -0.60 2.80
N SER A 259 -21.27 0.23 2.86
CA SER A 259 -21.27 1.59 2.31
C SER A 259 -20.87 1.67 0.83
N MET A 260 -20.67 0.54 0.15
CA MET A 260 -20.09 0.54 -1.20
C MET A 260 -21.08 0.75 -2.35
N ALA A 261 -22.34 1.05 -2.07
CA ALA A 261 -23.39 1.18 -3.08
C ALA A 261 -23.08 2.26 -4.13
N GLN A 262 -22.51 3.40 -3.71
CA GLN A 262 -22.13 4.49 -4.63
C GLN A 262 -21.14 4.02 -5.69
N PHE A 263 -20.30 3.02 -5.42
CA PHE A 263 -19.24 2.55 -6.30
C PHE A 263 -19.68 1.45 -7.27
N SER A 264 -20.98 1.13 -7.32
CA SER A 264 -21.54 0.23 -8.33
C SER A 264 -21.36 0.81 -9.73
N THR A 265 -20.90 -0.02 -10.68
CA THR A 265 -20.80 0.36 -12.08
C THR A 265 -22.15 0.68 -12.71
N ASP A 266 -23.25 0.12 -12.17
CA ASP A 266 -24.60 0.38 -12.68
C ASP A 266 -24.98 1.86 -12.54
N ARG A 267 -24.60 2.47 -11.41
CA ARG A 267 -24.78 3.91 -11.17
C ARG A 267 -23.94 4.73 -12.13
N THR A 268 -22.65 4.40 -12.28
CA THR A 268 -21.76 5.08 -13.24
C THR A 268 -22.31 5.01 -14.67
N ILE A 269 -22.71 3.82 -15.15
CA ILE A 269 -23.25 3.64 -16.50
C ILE A 269 -24.56 4.42 -16.69
N SER A 270 -25.42 4.45 -15.67
CA SER A 270 -26.67 5.23 -15.71
C SER A 270 -26.42 6.73 -15.84
N GLU A 271 -25.40 7.26 -15.14
CA GLU A 271 -25.00 8.67 -15.26
C GLU A 271 -24.44 8.98 -16.64
N TYR A 272 -23.56 8.13 -17.18
CA TYR A 272 -23.05 8.28 -18.55
C TYR A 272 -24.19 8.25 -19.58
N ALA A 273 -25.12 7.31 -19.46
CA ALA A 273 -26.26 7.16 -20.36
C ALA A 273 -27.14 8.41 -20.39
N LYS A 274 -27.45 8.97 -19.21
CA LYS A 274 -28.33 10.13 -19.07
C LYS A 274 -27.66 11.46 -19.42
N VAL A 275 -26.44 11.69 -18.91
CA VAL A 275 -25.80 13.02 -18.95
C VAL A 275 -24.96 13.23 -20.21
N ILE A 276 -24.35 12.17 -20.74
CA ILE A 276 -23.39 12.26 -21.85
C ILE A 276 -23.97 11.67 -23.13
N TRP A 277 -24.46 10.43 -23.09
CA TRP A 277 -24.84 9.70 -24.29
C TRP A 277 -26.26 10.02 -24.79
N GLY A 278 -27.17 10.38 -23.88
CA GLY A 278 -28.58 10.61 -24.21
C GLY A 278 -29.30 9.34 -24.67
N VAL A 279 -29.01 8.19 -24.04
CA VAL A 279 -29.59 6.89 -24.39
C VAL A 279 -30.43 6.31 -23.26
N GLU A 280 -31.48 5.57 -23.62
CA GLU A 280 -32.38 4.89 -22.68
C GLU A 280 -32.24 3.36 -22.79
N PRO A 281 -32.55 2.61 -21.72
CA PRO A 281 -32.59 1.15 -21.78
C PRO A 281 -33.56 0.64 -22.86
N SER A 282 -33.11 -0.34 -23.65
CA SER A 282 -33.94 -1.04 -24.65
C SER A 282 -34.06 -2.52 -24.27
N PRO A 283 -34.94 -2.86 -23.29
CA PRO A 283 -35.11 -4.23 -22.86
C PRO A 283 -35.68 -5.08 -24.02
N ARG A 284 -35.10 -6.26 -24.23
CA ARG A 284 -35.61 -7.21 -25.22
C ARG A 284 -37.07 -7.59 -24.86
N PRO A 285 -38.02 -7.53 -25.81
CA PRO A 285 -39.38 -7.98 -25.56
C PRO A 285 -39.42 -9.42 -25.05
N ALA A 286 -40.33 -9.72 -24.13
CA ALA A 286 -40.55 -11.10 -23.67
C ALA A 286 -40.94 -11.99 -24.87
N PRO A 287 -40.48 -13.26 -24.90
CA PRO A 287 -40.89 -14.17 -25.96
C PRO A 287 -42.42 -14.34 -25.91
N THR A 288 -43.09 -14.11 -27.04
CA THR A 288 -44.51 -14.43 -27.19
C THR A 288 -44.70 -15.93 -27.07
N ARG A 289 -45.42 -16.39 -26.04
CA ARG A 289 -45.89 -17.79 -26.01
C ARG A 289 -46.86 -17.97 -27.19
N ALA A 290 -46.52 -18.85 -28.12
CA ALA A 290 -47.48 -19.28 -29.14
C ALA A 290 -48.69 -19.92 -28.44
N ALA A 291 -49.89 -19.46 -28.80
CA ALA A 291 -51.16 -19.98 -28.30
C ALA A 291 -51.48 -21.34 -28.93
#